data_AF-A0A8S3K5X3-F1
#
_entry.id   AF-A0A8S3K5X3-F1
#
_cell.length_a   1.000
_cell.length_b   1.000
_cell.length_c   1.000
_cell.angle_alpha   90.00
_cell.angle_beta   90.00
_cell.angle_gamma   90.00
#
_symmetry.space_group_name_H-M   'P 1'
#
loop_
_entity.id
_entity.type
_entity.pdbx_description
1 polymer ?
#
loop_
_entity_poly.entity_id
_entity_poly.type
_entity_poly.pdbx_seq_one_letter_code
_entity_poly.pdbx_strand_id
1 'polypeptide(L)'
;MKRIGFSLSLIIDAIHRFSDKELQLLNQGPTYAPTGQILISSSGQSIDDIIKKKYAPLKHQLRYLFSKYHINIALSMEIQQKISDQFTDSFSVPIPSNLHQRALYEKHLLQSIRYSLNENNLILRRTADNMNTFYLGNLQ
;
A
#
# COMPACT_ATOMS: atom_id res chain seq x y z
N MET A 1 -0.91 39.28 -1.33
CA MET A 1 -0.70 37.86 -1.69
C MET A 1 0.74 37.68 -2.14
N LYS A 2 1.61 37.13 -1.27
CA LYS A 2 2.98 36.79 -1.67
C LYS A 2 2.98 35.38 -2.25
N ARG A 3 3.29 35.29 -3.54
CA ARG A 3 3.56 34.04 -4.23
C ARG A 3 4.98 33.65 -3.87
N ILE A 4 5.14 32.60 -3.07
CA ILE A 4 6.43 31.98 -2.81
C ILE A 4 6.36 30.62 -3.48
N GLY A 5 7.11 30.46 -4.57
CA GLY A 5 7.27 29.18 -5.24
C GLY A 5 8.36 28.38 -4.52
N PHE A 6 8.10 27.10 -4.29
CA PHE A 6 9.08 26.20 -3.71
C PHE A 6 9.37 25.03 -4.64
N SER A 7 10.61 25.02 -5.13
CA SER A 7 11.32 23.85 -5.60
C SER A 7 11.89 23.12 -4.37
N LEU A 8 11.62 21.80 -4.28
CA LEU A 8 12.30 20.84 -3.38
C LEU A 8 12.34 21.12 -1.87
N SER A 9 11.59 22.08 -1.35
CA SER A 9 11.56 22.41 0.08
C SER A 9 10.14 22.43 0.61
N LEU A 10 9.84 21.42 1.42
CA LEU A 10 8.67 21.32 2.28
C LEU A 10 8.61 22.61 3.11
N ILE A 11 7.57 23.43 2.97
CA ILE A 11 7.35 24.57 3.88
C ILE A 11 6.90 23.97 5.21
N ILE A 12 7.87 23.70 6.07
CA ILE A 12 7.62 23.40 7.47
C ILE A 12 7.28 24.76 8.11
N ASP A 13 5.99 25.02 8.32
CA ASP A 13 5.60 25.99 9.33
C ASP A 13 6.19 25.51 10.66
N ALA A 14 6.95 26.36 11.35
CA ALA A 14 8.06 26.01 12.25
C ALA A 14 7.69 25.24 13.55
N ILE A 15 6.51 24.65 13.62
CA ILE A 15 5.90 24.10 14.84
C ILE A 15 6.21 22.61 15.00
N HIS A 16 6.42 21.85 13.91
CA HIS A 16 6.63 20.40 13.98
C HIS A 16 7.87 19.94 13.21
N ARG A 17 8.75 19.19 13.89
CA ARG A 17 9.99 18.67 13.29
C ARG A 17 9.86 17.19 12.99
N PHE A 18 9.66 16.85 11.72
CA PHE A 18 9.83 15.49 11.22
C PHE A 18 11.32 15.14 11.17
N SER A 19 11.64 13.88 11.42
CA SER A 19 12.97 13.34 11.16
C SER A 19 13.24 13.25 9.65
N ASP A 20 14.52 13.21 9.27
CA ASP A 20 14.94 13.08 7.86
C ASP A 20 14.32 11.84 7.19
N LYS A 21 14.12 10.76 7.94
CA LYS A 21 13.54 9.51 7.45
C LYS A 21 12.04 9.63 7.20
N GLU A 22 11.33 10.34 8.07
CA GLU A 22 9.91 10.65 7.87
C GLU A 22 9.71 11.59 6.68
N LEU A 23 10.55 12.62 6.55
CA LEU A 23 10.55 13.52 5.39
C LEU A 23 10.83 12.76 4.09
N GLN A 24 11.82 11.86 4.10
CA GLN A 24 12.13 11.02 2.94
C GLN A 24 10.93 10.15 2.55
N LEU A 25 10.26 9.53 3.52
CA LEU A 25 9.06 8.71 3.28
C LEU A 25 7.88 9.53 2.75
N LEU A 26 7.67 10.73 3.26
CA LEU A 26 6.61 11.63 2.78
C LEU A 26 6.87 12.08 1.33
N ASN A 27 8.12 12.40 0.99
CA ASN A 27 8.49 12.86 -0.35
C ASN A 27 8.42 11.75 -1.42
N GLN A 28 8.89 10.54 -1.09
CA GLN A 28 9.02 9.43 -2.03
C GLN A 28 7.79 8.51 -2.04
N GLY A 29 6.97 8.57 -0.99
CA GLY A 29 5.94 7.58 -0.71
C GLY A 29 6.54 6.25 -0.23
N PRO A 30 5.70 5.35 0.28
CA PRO A 30 6.14 4.00 0.60
C PRO A 30 6.63 3.32 -0.68
N THR A 31 7.79 2.70 -0.61
CA THR A 31 8.31 1.93 -1.75
C THR A 31 7.69 0.55 -1.65
N TYR A 32 6.48 0.45 -2.19
CA TYR A 32 5.59 -0.70 -2.08
C TYR A 32 6.32 -2.04 -2.28
N ALA A 33 6.27 -2.90 -1.26
CA ALA A 33 6.24 -4.33 -1.49
C ALA A 33 4.79 -4.74 -1.84
N PRO A 34 4.57 -5.73 -2.73
CA PRO A 34 3.23 -6.16 -3.11
C PRO A 34 2.40 -6.54 -1.87
N THR A 35 1.24 -5.91 -1.72
CA THR A 35 0.37 -5.99 -0.53
C THR A 35 -0.06 -7.42 -0.18
N GLY A 36 -0.06 -8.33 -1.17
CA GLY A 36 -0.40 -9.74 -0.97
C GLY A 36 0.61 -10.49 -0.09
N GLN A 37 1.91 -10.20 -0.24
CA GLN A 37 2.96 -10.98 0.40
C GLN A 37 3.27 -10.48 1.83
N ILE A 38 3.08 -9.18 2.12
CA ILE A 38 3.33 -8.59 3.45
C ILE A 38 2.32 -9.13 4.50
N LEU A 39 1.11 -9.49 4.03
CA LEU A 39 0.04 -10.02 4.88
C LEU A 39 0.37 -11.41 5.45
N ILE A 40 1.21 -12.19 4.75
CA ILE A 40 1.59 -13.54 5.14
C ILE A 40 2.45 -13.50 6.40
N SER A 41 3.40 -12.56 6.47
CA SER A 41 4.36 -12.48 7.57
C SER A 41 3.78 -11.92 8.87
N SER A 42 2.59 -11.31 8.84
CA SER A 42 2.05 -10.52 9.96
C SER A 42 0.76 -11.06 10.58
N SER A 43 0.10 -12.04 9.96
CA SER A 43 -1.26 -12.43 10.36
C SER A 43 -1.34 -13.72 11.21
N GLY A 44 -0.25 -14.48 11.35
CA GLY A 44 -0.28 -15.79 12.01
C GLY A 44 -1.23 -16.80 11.36
N GLN A 45 -1.80 -16.47 10.19
CA GLN A 45 -2.72 -17.31 9.42
C GLN A 45 -1.92 -18.21 8.49
N SER A 46 -2.44 -19.41 8.24
CA SER A 46 -1.88 -20.29 7.22
C SER A 46 -1.91 -19.60 5.86
N ILE A 47 -0.86 -19.79 5.06
CA ILE A 47 -0.77 -19.29 3.68
C ILE A 47 -2.00 -19.73 2.88
N ASP A 48 -2.46 -20.96 3.09
CA ASP A 48 -3.64 -21.51 2.40
C ASP A 48 -4.92 -20.73 2.71
N ASP A 49 -5.09 -20.27 3.96
CA ASP A 49 -6.27 -19.51 4.36
C ASP A 49 -6.24 -18.09 3.78
N ILE A 50 -5.06 -17.48 3.73
CA ILE A 50 -4.85 -16.18 3.10
C ILE A 50 -5.14 -16.28 1.60
N ILE A 51 -4.60 -17.30 0.93
CA ILE A 51 -4.81 -17.54 -0.50
C ILE A 51 -6.30 -17.75 -0.77
N LYS A 52 -6.98 -18.62 -0.02
CA LYS A 52 -8.43 -18.86 -0.17
C LYS A 52 -9.23 -17.57 -0.02
N LYS A 53 -8.93 -16.78 1.02
CA LYS A 53 -9.66 -15.53 1.31
C LYS A 53 -9.42 -14.47 0.24
N LYS A 54 -8.20 -14.36 -0.28
CA LYS A 54 -7.84 -13.37 -1.30
C LYS A 54 -8.24 -13.79 -2.72
N TYR A 55 -8.29 -15.09 -3.01
CA TYR A 55 -8.67 -15.63 -4.30
C TYR A 55 -10.20 -15.70 -4.50
N ALA A 56 -10.99 -15.86 -3.43
CA ALA A 56 -12.44 -16.00 -3.53
C ALA A 56 -13.15 -14.89 -4.33
N PRO A 57 -12.84 -13.59 -4.15
CA PRO A 57 -13.43 -12.52 -4.96
C PRO A 57 -13.09 -12.64 -6.46
N LEU A 58 -11.83 -12.97 -6.78
CA LEU A 58 -11.38 -13.15 -8.16
C LEU A 58 -12.08 -14.33 -8.82
N LYS A 59 -12.18 -15.46 -8.12
CA LYS A 59 -12.92 -16.65 -8.57
C LYS A 59 -14.38 -16.33 -8.87
N HIS A 60 -15.03 -15.54 -8.02
CA HIS A 60 -16.42 -15.11 -8.24
C HIS A 60 -16.56 -14.24 -9.50
N GLN A 61 -15.66 -13.25 -9.68
CA GLN A 61 -15.66 -12.38 -10.86
C GLN A 61 -15.40 -13.16 -12.15
N LEU A 62 -14.45 -14.10 -12.14
CA LEU A 62 -14.17 -14.96 -13.30
C LEU A 62 -15.38 -15.81 -13.69
N ARG A 63 -16.06 -16.43 -12.71
CA ARG A 63 -17.29 -17.20 -12.95
C ARG A 63 -18.38 -16.34 -13.58
N TYR A 64 -18.57 -15.12 -13.06
CA TYR A 64 -19.53 -14.18 -13.64
C TYR A 64 -19.18 -13.84 -15.09
N LEU A 65 -17.92 -13.53 -15.39
CA LEU A 65 -17.47 -13.20 -16.75
C LEU A 65 -17.65 -14.40 -17.70
N PHE A 66 -17.23 -15.60 -17.29
CA PHE A 66 -17.36 -16.79 -18.13
C PHE A 66 -18.81 -17.14 -18.44
N SER A 67 -19.70 -16.99 -17.46
CA SER A 67 -21.13 -17.14 -17.67
C SER A 67 -21.70 -16.06 -18.59
N LYS A 68 -21.33 -14.80 -18.37
CA LYS A 68 -21.82 -13.64 -19.16
C LYS A 68 -21.43 -13.73 -20.64
N TYR A 69 -20.22 -14.22 -20.93
CA TYR A 69 -19.72 -14.32 -22.30
C TYR A 69 -19.88 -15.74 -22.90
N HIS A 70 -20.64 -16.62 -22.25
CA HIS A 70 -20.88 -18.00 -22.70
C HIS A 70 -19.60 -18.75 -23.06
N ILE A 71 -18.53 -18.55 -22.27
CA ILE A 71 -17.27 -19.25 -22.49
C ILE A 71 -17.49 -20.74 -22.26
N ASN A 72 -16.93 -21.56 -23.16
CA ASN A 72 -16.97 -23.01 -23.05
C ASN A 72 -16.50 -23.48 -21.66
N ILE A 73 -17.22 -24.44 -21.07
CA ILE A 73 -16.96 -24.92 -19.71
C ILE A 73 -15.53 -25.46 -19.56
N ALA A 74 -15.03 -26.24 -20.51
CA ALA A 74 -13.68 -26.79 -20.46
C ALA A 74 -12.61 -25.69 -20.52
N LEU A 75 -12.78 -24.71 -21.41
CA LEU A 75 -11.88 -23.55 -21.49
C LEU A 75 -11.95 -22.70 -20.21
N SER A 76 -13.15 -22.54 -19.64
CA SER A 76 -13.37 -21.80 -18.41
C SER A 76 -12.65 -22.45 -17.21
N MET A 77 -12.66 -23.79 -17.14
CA MET A 77 -11.95 -24.56 -16.12
C MET A 77 -10.44 -24.45 -16.30
N GLU A 78 -9.94 -24.57 -17.54
CA GLU A 78 -8.52 -24.44 -17.84
C GLU A 78 -7.97 -23.07 -17.44
N ILE A 79 -8.69 -21.99 -17.78
CA ILE A 79 -8.29 -20.63 -17.42
C ILE A 79 -8.36 -20.43 -15.90
N GLN A 80 -9.43 -20.90 -15.24
CA GLN A 80 -9.54 -20.82 -13.78
C GLN A 80 -8.40 -21.55 -13.07
N GLN A 81 -8.00 -22.71 -13.58
CA GLN A 81 -6.89 -23.48 -13.03
C GLN A 81 -5.57 -22.71 -13.19
N LYS A 82 -5.25 -22.26 -14.41
CA LYS A 82 -4.04 -21.47 -14.68
C LYS A 82 -3.95 -20.22 -13.80
N ILE A 83 -5.04 -19.50 -13.62
CA ILE A 83 -5.08 -18.31 -12.76
C ILE A 83 -4.90 -18.71 -11.29
N SER A 84 -5.54 -19.81 -10.85
CA SER A 84 -5.40 -20.31 -9.48
C SER A 84 -3.95 -20.71 -9.17
N ASP A 85 -3.28 -21.39 -10.09
CA ASP A 85 -1.91 -21.85 -9.94
C ASP A 85 -0.96 -20.65 -9.88
N GLN A 86 -1.05 -19.73 -10.85
CA GLN A 86 -0.26 -18.48 -10.85
C GLN A 86 -0.51 -17.62 -9.60
N PHE A 87 -1.77 -17.54 -9.16
CA PHE A 87 -2.11 -16.83 -7.94
C PHE A 87 -1.42 -17.48 -6.75
N THR A 88 -1.53 -18.80 -6.60
CA THR A 88 -0.88 -19.54 -5.50
C THR A 88 0.64 -19.36 -5.51
N ASP A 89 1.27 -19.52 -6.67
CA ASP A 89 2.71 -19.35 -6.87
C ASP A 89 3.20 -17.96 -6.44
N SER A 90 2.40 -16.92 -6.65
CA SER A 90 2.75 -15.56 -6.24
C SER A 90 2.84 -15.37 -4.72
N PHE A 91 2.23 -16.26 -3.93
CA PHE A 91 2.30 -16.30 -2.46
C PHE A 91 3.28 -17.35 -1.94
N SER A 92 3.72 -18.30 -2.79
CA SER A 92 4.72 -19.33 -2.46
C SER A 92 6.14 -18.78 -2.37
N VAL A 93 6.43 -17.66 -3.05
CA VAL A 93 7.75 -17.02 -2.98
C VAL A 93 7.82 -16.14 -1.73
N PRO A 94 8.69 -16.46 -0.76
CA PRO A 94 8.88 -15.60 0.40
C PRO A 94 9.44 -14.25 -0.05
N ILE A 95 8.97 -13.16 0.55
CA ILE A 95 9.56 -11.85 0.33
C ILE A 95 11.03 -11.90 0.78
N PRO A 96 11.98 -11.42 -0.05
CA PRO A 96 13.34 -11.16 0.40
C PRO A 96 13.38 -10.43 1.74
N SER A 97 14.17 -10.92 2.70
CA SER A 97 14.16 -10.42 4.09
C SER A 97 14.41 -8.91 4.18
N ASN A 98 15.23 -8.37 3.28
CA ASN A 98 15.49 -6.92 3.16
C ASN A 98 14.24 -6.11 2.81
N LEU A 99 13.39 -6.60 1.91
CA LEU A 99 12.12 -5.96 1.55
C LEU A 99 11.11 -6.08 2.69
N HIS A 100 11.08 -7.22 3.39
CA HIS A 100 10.23 -7.40 4.56
C HIS A 100 10.61 -6.42 5.69
N GLN A 101 11.89 -6.35 6.05
CA GLN A 101 12.42 -5.40 7.04
C GLN A 101 12.13 -3.96 6.65
N ARG A 102 12.34 -3.60 5.37
CA ARG A 102 12.02 -2.28 4.85
C ARG A 102 10.53 -1.96 5.00
N ALA A 103 9.64 -2.87 4.63
CA ALA A 103 8.20 -2.67 4.75
C ALA A 103 7.75 -2.46 6.20
N LEU A 104 8.32 -3.25 7.14
CA LEU A 104 8.08 -3.05 8.58
C LEU A 104 8.58 -1.68 9.04
N TYR A 105 9.78 -1.29 8.63
CA TYR A 105 10.37 0.01 8.96
C TYR A 105 9.53 1.18 8.44
N GLU A 106 9.13 1.17 7.17
CA GLU A 106 8.26 2.21 6.59
C GLU A 106 6.89 2.26 7.27
N LYS A 107 6.34 1.10 7.69
CA LYS A 107 5.12 1.04 8.50
C LYS A 107 5.30 1.72 9.86
N HIS A 108 6.42 1.47 10.54
CA HIS A 108 6.74 2.11 11.81
C HIS A 108 6.91 3.63 11.66
N LEU A 109 7.57 4.10 10.58
CA LEU A 109 7.67 5.52 10.28
C LEU A 109 6.30 6.16 10.06
N LEU A 110 5.40 5.53 9.29
CA LEU A 110 4.04 6.04 9.11
C LEU A 110 3.26 6.13 10.44
N GLN A 111 3.45 5.15 11.33
CA GLN A 111 2.85 5.17 12.66
C GLN A 111 3.42 6.30 13.52
N SER A 112 4.74 6.51 13.48
CA SER A 112 5.42 7.63 14.16
C SER A 112 4.86 8.98 13.71
N ILE A 113 4.78 9.21 12.38
CA ILE A 113 4.21 10.43 11.81
C ILE A 113 2.77 10.64 12.30
N ARG A 114 1.93 9.60 12.24
CA ARG A 114 0.52 9.69 12.68
C ARG A 114 0.40 10.01 14.17
N TYR A 115 1.20 9.36 15.00
CA TYR A 115 1.21 9.60 16.44
C TYR A 115 1.63 11.04 16.73
N SER A 116 2.73 11.48 16.13
CA SER A 116 3.28 12.82 16.25
C SER A 116 2.30 13.90 15.81
N LEU A 117 1.60 13.70 14.68
CA LEU A 117 0.55 14.59 14.21
C LEU A 117 -0.63 14.66 15.19
N ASN A 118 -1.07 13.51 15.71
CA ASN A 118 -2.21 13.44 16.62
C ASN A 118 -1.93 14.13 17.96
N GLU A 119 -0.77 13.88 18.57
CA GLU A 119 -0.33 14.54 19.81
C GLU A 119 -0.28 16.07 19.69
N ASN A 120 0.06 16.57 18.49
CA ASN A 120 0.17 18.00 18.23
C ASN A 120 -1.11 18.62 17.63
N ASN A 121 -2.21 17.86 17.52
CA ASN A 121 -3.45 18.27 16.84
C ASN A 121 -3.22 18.80 15.41
N LEU A 122 -2.32 18.16 14.68
CA LEU A 122 -1.92 18.52 13.33
C LEU A 122 -2.52 17.59 12.29
N ILE A 123 -2.80 18.15 11.11
CA ILE A 123 -3.19 17.42 9.92
C ILE A 123 -2.18 17.68 8.81
N LEU A 124 -1.73 16.59 8.18
CA LEU A 124 -0.89 16.63 7.01
C LEU A 124 -1.74 16.34 5.77
N ARG A 125 -1.79 17.29 4.84
CA ARG A 125 -2.58 17.17 3.59
C ARG A 125 -1.64 17.24 2.38
N ARG A 126 -1.87 16.40 1.39
CA ARG A 126 -1.18 16.46 0.10
C ARG A 126 -2.04 17.24 -0.89
N THR A 127 -1.45 18.14 -1.66
CA THR A 127 -2.14 18.77 -2.79
C THR A 127 -2.37 17.77 -3.92
N ALA A 128 -3.46 17.97 -4.65
CA ALA A 128 -3.77 17.21 -5.86
C ALA A 128 -2.93 17.66 -7.07
N ASP A 129 -1.72 18.19 -6.85
CA ASP A 129 -0.81 18.59 -7.91
C ASP A 129 0.30 17.54 -8.13
N ASN A 130 0.99 17.65 -9.27
CA ASN A 130 2.10 16.76 -9.62
C ASN A 130 3.38 17.07 -8.83
N MET A 131 3.34 18.03 -7.89
CA MET A 131 4.52 18.56 -7.21
C MET A 131 4.77 17.90 -5.86
N ASN A 132 3.98 16.89 -5.45
CA ASN A 132 4.08 16.23 -4.14
C ASN A 132 4.16 17.24 -2.98
N THR A 133 3.39 18.34 -3.06
CA THR A 133 3.44 19.35 -2.00
C THR A 133 2.57 18.91 -0.81
N PHE A 134 3.12 19.03 0.39
CA PHE A 134 2.43 18.74 1.64
C PHE A 134 2.21 20.02 2.44
N TYR A 135 1.01 20.14 3.01
CA TYR A 135 0.61 21.21 3.91
C TYR A 135 0.37 20.63 5.30
N LEU A 136 1.01 21.24 6.28
CA LEU A 136 0.79 20.97 7.68
C LEU A 136 -0.10 22.07 8.25
N GLY A 137 -1.19 21.70 8.91
CA GLY A 137 -2.10 22.63 9.56
C GLY A 137 -2.69 22.02 10.83
N ASN A 138 -3.54 22.78 11.52
CA ASN A 138 -4.23 22.27 12.72
C ASN A 138 -5.52 21.52 12.34
N LEU A 139 -5.88 20.53 13.15
CA LEU A 139 -7.25 20.02 13.23
C LEU A 139 -8.12 21.09 13.89
N GLN A 140 -8.69 21.98 13.08
CA GLN A 140 -9.82 22.84 13.48
C GLN A 140 -11.13 22.09 13.28
#